data_AF-A0A966R825-F1
#
_entry.id   AF-A0A966R825-F1
#
_cell.length_a   1.000
_cell.length_b   1.000
_cell.length_c   1.000
_cell.angle_alpha   90.00
_cell.angle_beta   90.00
_cell.angle_gamma   90.00
#
_symmetry.space_group_name_H-M   'P 1'
#
loop_
_entity.id
_entity.type
_entity.pdbx_description
1 polymer ?
#
loop_
_entity_poly.entity_id
_entity_poly.type
_entity_poly.pdbx_seq_one_letter_code
_entity_poly.pdbx_strand_id
1 'polypeptide(L)'
;MNHHWRSFHEAFVNGKHKVMGRSLRPFSLYHQLWLEVIESPLMDSRQKATPADLEIATRVCAAGYDEAPRVLRKRRPVLFGWRYGQKTFDREMALFAAYLRDFNAQPEVHQQMRQEKRGDVDTSAFPDTLAIACSLIRNGFSEEAAWTMPIGKAVWYSCGFARAEGVDVQIKTAQEKEFERRIKEEIAAGKIAHLSPSDIAWTPEMPPRRGFNPPPDWSPTGD
;
A
#
# COMPACT_ATOMS: atom_id res chain seq x y z
N MET A 1 -16.23 9.07 -16.28
CA MET A 1 -15.92 8.26 -15.08
C MET A 1 -15.07 9.12 -14.16
N ASN A 2 -15.45 9.32 -12.90
CA ASN A 2 -14.69 10.13 -11.95
C ASN A 2 -13.30 9.50 -11.74
N HIS A 3 -12.25 10.16 -12.23
CA HIS A 3 -10.86 9.64 -12.19
C HIS A 3 -10.32 9.43 -10.76
N HIS A 4 -10.98 9.98 -9.75
CA HIS A 4 -10.59 9.89 -8.34
C HIS A 4 -10.65 8.46 -7.76
N TRP A 5 -11.47 7.56 -8.33
CA TRP A 5 -11.65 6.20 -7.81
C TRP A 5 -10.92 5.12 -8.62
N ARG A 6 -9.96 5.51 -9.49
CA ARG A 6 -9.26 4.54 -10.35
C ARG A 6 -8.53 3.47 -9.52
N SER A 7 -7.78 3.88 -8.50
CA SER A 7 -7.06 2.96 -7.60
C SER A 7 -8.03 2.05 -6.82
N PHE A 8 -9.21 2.56 -6.44
CA PHE A 8 -10.24 1.75 -5.81
C PHE A 8 -10.77 0.69 -6.77
N HIS A 9 -11.17 1.05 -7.99
CA HIS A 9 -11.66 0.06 -8.95
C HIS A 9 -10.59 -0.97 -9.32
N GLU A 10 -9.34 -0.54 -9.49
CA GLU A 10 -8.20 -1.42 -9.78
C GLU A 10 -8.01 -2.47 -8.68
N ALA A 11 -7.96 -2.03 -7.40
CA ALA A 11 -7.81 -2.92 -6.25
C ALA A 11 -8.92 -3.98 -6.10
N PHE A 12 -10.11 -3.73 -6.64
CA PHE A 12 -11.27 -4.63 -6.51
C PHE A 12 -11.49 -5.50 -7.74
N VAL A 13 -11.14 -5.03 -8.94
CA VAL A 13 -11.37 -5.77 -10.18
C VAL A 13 -10.21 -6.73 -10.46
N ASN A 14 -8.96 -6.26 -10.39
CA ASN A 14 -7.69 -6.94 -10.68
C ASN A 14 -7.65 -7.88 -11.91
N GLY A 15 -6.49 -7.96 -12.56
CA GLY A 15 -6.23 -8.89 -13.66
C GLY A 15 -5.87 -10.31 -13.21
N LYS A 16 -5.99 -11.26 -14.12
CA LYS A 16 -5.31 -12.57 -13.99
C LYS A 16 -3.88 -12.42 -14.50
N HIS A 17 -2.90 -12.87 -13.72
CA HIS A 17 -1.49 -12.75 -14.07
C HIS A 17 -0.83 -14.11 -14.23
N LYS A 18 0.07 -14.22 -15.22
CA LYS A 18 0.88 -15.40 -15.48
C LYS A 18 2.33 -14.98 -15.64
N VAL A 19 3.20 -15.54 -14.81
CA VAL A 19 4.64 -15.23 -14.77
C VAL A 19 5.42 -16.54 -14.68
N MET A 20 6.50 -16.66 -15.45
CA MET A 20 7.33 -17.86 -15.54
C MET A 20 6.50 -19.13 -15.84
N GLY A 21 5.45 -18.97 -16.66
CA GLY A 21 4.52 -20.03 -17.00
C GLY A 21 3.53 -20.43 -15.90
N ARG A 22 3.55 -19.79 -14.72
CA ARG A 22 2.66 -20.07 -13.59
C ARG A 22 1.56 -19.03 -13.48
N SER A 23 0.32 -19.47 -13.26
CA SER A 23 -0.77 -18.57 -12.88
C SER A 23 -0.56 -18.14 -11.42
N LEU A 24 -0.49 -16.84 -11.18
CA LEU A 24 -0.34 -16.29 -9.83
C LEU A 24 -1.72 -16.10 -9.19
N ARG A 25 -1.77 -16.23 -7.87
CA ARG A 25 -2.94 -15.83 -7.07
C ARG A 25 -2.91 -14.31 -6.89
N PRO A 26 -4.02 -13.68 -6.46
CA PRO A 26 -3.98 -12.27 -6.08
C PRO A 26 -2.89 -11.96 -5.05
N PHE A 27 -2.12 -10.90 -5.26
CA PHE A 27 -1.06 -10.51 -4.34
C PHE A 27 -1.65 -10.06 -3.02
N SER A 28 -1.31 -10.73 -1.92
CA SER A 28 -1.98 -10.61 -0.63
C SER A 28 -0.97 -10.32 0.48
N LEU A 29 -1.47 -9.98 1.68
CA LEU A 29 -0.62 -9.77 2.87
C LEU A 29 0.27 -10.98 3.16
N TYR A 30 -0.25 -12.20 2.98
CA TYR A 30 0.52 -13.44 3.13
C TYR A 30 1.69 -13.51 2.14
N HIS A 31 1.44 -13.18 0.87
CA HIS A 31 2.50 -13.19 -0.14
C HIS A 31 3.58 -12.16 0.17
N GLN A 32 3.19 -10.95 0.57
CA GLN A 32 4.15 -9.92 0.99
C GLN A 32 5.00 -10.39 2.16
N LEU A 33 4.37 -10.92 3.22
CA LEU A 33 5.06 -11.45 4.40
C LEU A 33 6.11 -12.48 4.01
N TRP A 34 5.74 -13.45 3.15
CA TRP A 34 6.69 -14.48 2.73
C TRP A 34 7.80 -13.96 1.84
N LEU A 35 7.54 -12.98 0.98
CA LEU A 35 8.59 -12.33 0.17
C LEU A 35 9.57 -11.55 1.05
N GLU A 36 9.10 -10.92 2.14
CA GLU A 36 9.94 -10.27 3.15
C GLU A 36 10.77 -11.29 3.93
N VAL A 37 10.16 -12.39 4.38
CA VAL A 37 10.85 -13.46 5.14
C VAL A 37 11.98 -14.11 4.35
N ILE A 38 11.83 -14.27 3.03
CA ILE A 38 12.90 -14.81 2.16
C ILE A 38 13.85 -13.72 1.65
N GLU A 39 13.68 -12.48 2.10
CA GLU A 39 14.47 -11.31 1.68
C GLU A 39 14.52 -11.18 0.15
N SER A 40 13.37 -11.32 -0.51
CA SER A 40 13.31 -11.37 -1.96
C SER A 40 13.87 -10.07 -2.56
N PRO A 41 14.88 -10.12 -3.45
CA PRO A 41 15.44 -8.92 -4.09
C PRO A 41 14.42 -8.23 -5.02
N LEU A 42 13.28 -8.85 -5.27
CA LEU A 42 12.17 -8.26 -6.03
C LEU A 42 11.37 -7.24 -5.22
N MET A 43 11.53 -7.21 -3.90
CA MET A 43 10.90 -6.22 -3.02
C MET A 43 11.73 -4.94 -2.89
N ASP A 44 13.04 -5.00 -3.17
CA ASP A 44 13.94 -3.86 -3.12
C ASP A 44 14.55 -3.57 -4.51
N SER A 45 14.11 -2.46 -5.11
CA SER A 45 14.60 -1.98 -6.41
C SER A 45 16.11 -1.76 -6.51
N ARG A 46 16.84 -1.71 -5.38
CA ARG A 46 18.29 -1.54 -5.34
C ARG A 46 19.05 -2.85 -5.54
N GLN A 47 18.40 -3.99 -5.31
CA GLN A 47 19.03 -5.30 -5.40
C GLN A 47 18.92 -5.89 -6.81
N LYS A 48 19.98 -6.56 -7.24
CA LYS A 48 20.00 -7.20 -8.56
C LYS A 48 19.33 -8.58 -8.47
N ALA A 49 18.09 -8.67 -8.94
CA ALA A 49 17.37 -9.93 -9.01
C ALA A 49 17.93 -10.88 -10.09
N THR A 50 17.92 -12.17 -9.79
CA THR A 50 18.28 -13.27 -10.69
C THR A 50 17.04 -14.05 -11.15
N PRO A 51 17.15 -14.87 -12.21
CA PRO A 51 16.06 -15.78 -12.61
C PRO A 51 15.63 -16.75 -11.51
N ALA A 52 16.54 -17.13 -10.59
CA ALA A 52 16.21 -17.97 -9.46
C ALA A 52 15.31 -17.24 -8.45
N ASP A 53 15.60 -15.96 -8.18
CA ASP A 53 14.80 -15.14 -7.27
C ASP A 53 13.37 -14.97 -7.79
N LEU A 54 13.23 -14.71 -9.09
CA LEU A 54 11.92 -14.64 -9.74
C LEU A 54 11.18 -15.99 -9.70
N GLU A 55 11.90 -17.11 -9.83
CA GLU A 55 11.30 -18.44 -9.69
C GLU A 55 10.74 -18.68 -8.29
N ILE A 56 11.49 -18.30 -7.26
CA ILE A 56 11.08 -18.45 -5.86
C ILE A 56 9.89 -17.53 -5.56
N ALA A 57 9.97 -16.25 -5.95
CA ALA A 57 8.90 -15.29 -5.72
C ALA A 57 7.58 -15.67 -6.42
N THR A 58 7.65 -16.15 -7.66
CA THR A 58 6.45 -16.62 -8.39
C THR A 58 5.84 -17.87 -7.78
N ARG A 59 6.61 -18.69 -7.05
CA ARG A 59 6.06 -19.83 -6.31
C ARG A 59 5.38 -19.42 -5.02
N VAL A 60 5.97 -18.47 -4.30
CA VAL A 60 5.32 -17.85 -3.13
C VAL A 60 3.99 -17.25 -3.57
N CYS A 61 3.98 -16.43 -4.64
CA CYS A 61 2.79 -15.77 -5.16
C CYS A 61 1.76 -16.71 -5.83
N ALA A 62 2.09 -17.99 -6.01
CA ALA A 62 1.15 -19.01 -6.49
C ALA A 62 0.60 -19.89 -5.35
N ALA A 63 1.22 -19.83 -4.17
CA ALA A 63 0.86 -20.65 -3.02
C ALA A 63 -0.42 -20.13 -2.37
N GLY A 64 -1.26 -21.04 -1.88
CA GLY A 64 -2.35 -20.69 -0.98
C GLY A 64 -1.89 -20.36 0.43
N TYR A 65 -2.86 -20.03 1.27
CA TYR A 65 -2.64 -19.92 2.71
C TYR A 65 -2.03 -21.22 3.25
N ASP A 66 -1.03 -21.10 4.12
CA ASP A 66 -0.23 -22.20 4.68
C ASP A 66 0.55 -23.10 3.69
N GLU A 67 0.54 -22.78 2.40
CA GLU A 67 1.28 -23.56 1.40
C GLU A 67 2.71 -23.07 1.18
N ALA A 68 3.04 -21.83 1.57
CA ALA A 68 4.34 -21.21 1.32
C ALA A 68 5.55 -22.02 1.84
N PRO A 69 5.58 -22.52 3.09
CA PRO A 69 6.68 -23.36 3.56
C PRO A 69 6.86 -24.63 2.72
N ARG A 70 5.75 -25.26 2.33
CA ARG A 70 5.76 -26.50 1.54
C ARG A 70 6.24 -26.25 0.13
N VAL A 71 5.83 -25.15 -0.50
CA VAL A 71 6.35 -24.81 -1.82
C VAL A 71 7.83 -24.52 -1.68
N LEU A 72 8.30 -23.68 -0.77
CA LEU A 72 9.73 -23.31 -0.66
C LEU A 72 10.67 -24.53 -0.46
N ARG A 73 10.23 -25.56 0.27
CA ARG A 73 11.01 -26.80 0.47
C ARG A 73 11.23 -27.63 -0.80
N LYS A 74 10.35 -27.53 -1.80
CA LYS A 74 10.51 -28.30 -3.05
C LYS A 74 11.68 -27.73 -3.87
N ARG A 75 12.78 -28.46 -4.00
CA ARG A 75 13.82 -28.08 -4.96
C ARG A 75 13.35 -28.43 -6.37
N ARG A 76 13.20 -27.43 -7.25
CA ARG A 76 13.08 -27.69 -8.69
C ARG A 76 14.48 -27.73 -9.29
N PRO A 77 14.78 -28.69 -10.19
CA PRO A 77 16.06 -28.70 -10.88
C PRO A 77 16.21 -27.42 -11.71
N VAL A 78 17.40 -26.83 -11.65
CA VAL A 78 17.82 -25.55 -12.28
C VAL A 78 17.85 -25.62 -13.82
N LEU A 79 17.13 -26.57 -14.43
CA LEU A 79 16.94 -26.67 -15.88
C LEU A 79 16.22 -25.44 -16.47
N PHE A 80 15.57 -24.62 -15.62
CA PHE A 80 14.98 -23.35 -16.03
C PHE A 80 16.03 -22.26 -16.33
N GLY A 81 17.18 -22.25 -15.64
CA GLY A 81 18.22 -21.23 -15.83
C GLY A 81 18.86 -21.25 -17.22
N TRP A 82 18.88 -22.43 -17.88
CA TRP A 82 19.43 -22.58 -19.23
C TRP A 82 18.45 -22.17 -20.34
N ARG A 83 17.14 -22.10 -20.05
CA ARG A 83 16.08 -21.79 -21.03
C ARG A 83 15.71 -20.31 -21.13
N TYR A 84 16.12 -19.49 -20.17
CA TYR A 84 15.77 -18.06 -20.13
C TYR A 84 16.99 -17.22 -20.47
N GLY A 85 17.09 -16.81 -21.73
CA GLY A 85 18.00 -15.72 -22.11
C GLY A 85 17.58 -14.40 -21.44
N GLN A 86 18.49 -13.42 -21.40
CA GLN A 86 18.28 -12.12 -20.75
C GLN A 86 16.95 -11.45 -21.15
N LYS A 87 16.62 -11.44 -22.44
CA LYS A 87 15.37 -10.87 -22.95
C LYS A 87 14.11 -11.51 -22.37
N THR A 88 14.13 -12.83 -22.16
CA THR A 88 12.99 -13.54 -21.58
C THR A 88 12.89 -13.23 -20.09
N PHE A 89 14.02 -13.13 -19.39
CA PHE A 89 14.04 -12.72 -17.98
C PHE A 89 13.49 -11.30 -17.79
N ASP A 90 13.93 -10.33 -18.60
CA ASP A 90 13.45 -8.93 -18.51
C ASP A 90 11.93 -8.85 -18.75
N ARG A 91 11.42 -9.63 -19.70
CA ARG A 91 9.97 -9.73 -19.96
C ARG A 91 9.21 -10.27 -18.75
N GLU A 92 9.69 -11.37 -18.15
CA GLU A 92 9.02 -11.98 -17.00
C GLU A 92 9.09 -11.09 -15.75
N MET A 93 10.20 -10.37 -15.57
CA MET A 93 10.33 -9.33 -14.56
C MET A 93 9.30 -8.21 -14.75
N ALA A 94 9.09 -7.75 -15.99
CA ALA A 94 8.06 -6.75 -16.28
C ALA A 94 6.64 -7.27 -16.02
N LEU A 95 6.36 -8.54 -16.30
CA LEU A 95 5.07 -9.18 -15.96
C LEU A 95 4.88 -9.27 -14.44
N PHE A 96 5.92 -9.62 -13.70
CA PHE A 96 5.86 -9.67 -12.24
C PHE A 96 5.65 -8.28 -11.63
N ALA A 97 6.34 -7.26 -12.14
CA ALA A 97 6.13 -5.88 -11.70
C ALA A 97 4.70 -5.38 -12.02
N ALA A 98 4.15 -5.76 -13.18
CA ALA A 98 2.76 -5.46 -13.52
C ALA A 98 1.77 -6.13 -12.55
N TYR A 99 2.02 -7.41 -12.21
CA TYR A 99 1.28 -8.15 -11.20
C TYR A 99 1.28 -7.44 -9.85
N LEU A 100 2.46 -7.04 -9.34
CA LEU A 100 2.54 -6.34 -8.05
C LEU A 100 1.78 -5.00 -8.09
N ARG A 101 1.92 -4.21 -9.16
CA ARG A 101 1.25 -2.90 -9.27
C ARG A 101 -0.27 -3.02 -9.30
N ASP A 102 -0.80 -3.98 -10.06
CA ASP A 102 -2.25 -4.19 -10.21
C ASP A 102 -2.90 -4.49 -8.86
N PHE A 103 -2.33 -5.41 -8.09
CA PHE A 103 -2.87 -5.77 -6.77
C PHE A 103 -2.50 -4.80 -5.64
N ASN A 104 -1.47 -3.96 -5.83
CA ASN A 104 -1.01 -2.98 -4.85
C ASN A 104 -1.58 -1.56 -5.09
N ALA A 105 -2.78 -1.47 -5.67
CA ALA A 105 -3.50 -0.22 -5.86
C ALA A 105 -4.10 0.32 -4.53
N GLN A 106 -3.22 0.69 -3.60
CA GLN A 106 -3.59 1.20 -2.28
C GLN A 106 -4.21 2.61 -2.35
N PRO A 107 -5.05 3.01 -1.37
CA PRO A 107 -5.44 4.40 -1.21
C PRO A 107 -4.21 5.24 -0.86
N GLU A 108 -4.03 6.35 -1.55
CA GLU A 108 -3.05 7.37 -1.13
C GLU A 108 -3.75 8.26 -0.12
N VAL A 109 -3.25 8.28 1.11
CA VAL A 109 -3.80 9.08 2.20
C VAL A 109 -2.93 10.30 2.40
N HIS A 110 -3.52 11.47 2.67
CA HIS A 110 -2.76 12.62 3.14
C HIS A 110 -2.08 12.25 4.46
N GLN A 111 -0.76 12.37 4.54
CA GLN A 111 -0.01 12.32 5.80
C GLN A 111 -0.26 13.61 6.61
N GLN A 112 -1.52 13.94 6.90
CA GLN A 112 -1.87 14.99 7.85
C GLN A 112 -2.22 14.36 9.20
N MET A 113 -1.35 13.49 9.72
CA MET A 113 -1.47 13.04 11.11
C MET A 113 -0.09 12.77 11.68
N ARG A 114 0.51 13.80 12.29
CA ARG A 114 1.34 13.73 13.50
C ARG A 114 1.90 15.13 13.83
N GLN A 115 1.01 16.07 14.14
CA GLN A 115 1.35 17.19 15.02
C GLN A 115 0.19 17.49 15.99
N GLU A 116 -0.35 16.45 16.63
CA GLU A 116 -1.06 16.68 17.90
C GLU A 116 -0.51 15.75 18.97
N LYS A 117 0.01 16.39 20.01
CA LYS A 117 0.72 15.82 21.15
C LYS A 117 -0.18 14.85 21.93
N ARG A 118 0.01 13.54 21.74
CA ARG A 118 -0.35 12.55 22.76
C ARG A 118 0.61 11.37 22.64
N GLY A 119 1.43 11.20 23.68
CA GLY A 119 2.37 10.09 23.93
C GLY A 119 2.81 9.32 22.69
N ASP A 120 4.01 9.64 22.20
CA ASP A 120 4.64 9.01 21.04
C ASP A 120 4.78 7.50 21.27
N VAL A 121 3.74 6.74 20.92
CA VAL A 121 3.86 5.31 20.73
C VAL A 121 4.63 5.17 19.43
N ASP A 122 5.86 4.71 19.56
CA ASP A 122 6.73 4.36 18.45
C ASP A 122 6.02 3.28 17.61
N THR A 123 5.31 3.73 16.56
CA THR A 123 4.63 2.84 15.62
C THR A 123 5.61 2.10 14.73
N SER A 124 6.93 2.39 14.80
CA SER A 124 7.94 1.59 14.09
C SER A 124 8.08 0.17 14.65
N ALA A 125 7.58 -0.07 15.87
CA ALA A 125 7.63 -1.39 16.51
C ALA A 125 6.61 -2.40 15.94
N PHE A 126 5.58 -1.96 15.20
CA PHE A 126 4.49 -2.82 14.74
C PHE A 126 4.44 -2.92 13.20
N PRO A 127 4.59 -4.11 12.60
CA PRO A 127 4.57 -4.25 11.14
C PRO A 127 3.23 -3.84 10.52
N ASP A 128 3.26 -2.98 9.49
CA ASP A 128 2.07 -2.49 8.79
C ASP A 128 1.19 -3.62 8.23
N THR A 129 1.82 -4.64 7.66
CA THR A 129 1.15 -5.85 7.13
C THR A 129 0.31 -6.53 8.22
N LEU A 130 0.86 -6.61 9.44
CA LEU A 130 0.16 -7.19 10.60
C LEU A 130 -0.95 -6.26 11.10
N ALA A 131 -0.75 -4.94 11.11
CA ALA A 131 -1.77 -3.96 11.50
C ALA A 131 -3.02 -4.08 10.63
N ILE A 132 -2.84 -4.23 9.32
CA ILE A 132 -3.95 -4.41 8.38
C ILE A 132 -4.65 -5.75 8.64
N ALA A 133 -3.91 -6.85 8.81
CA ALA A 133 -4.50 -8.15 9.12
C ALA A 133 -5.32 -8.11 10.43
N CYS A 134 -4.77 -7.53 11.50
CA CYS A 134 -5.47 -7.35 12.77
C CYS A 134 -6.74 -6.50 12.62
N SER A 135 -6.69 -5.42 11.84
CA SER A 135 -7.85 -4.57 11.55
C SER A 135 -8.97 -5.35 10.86
N LEU A 136 -8.64 -6.18 9.86
CA LEU A 136 -9.61 -7.03 9.17
C LEU A 136 -10.22 -8.08 10.12
N ILE A 137 -9.39 -8.76 10.91
CA ILE A 137 -9.85 -9.81 11.84
C ILE A 137 -10.76 -9.21 12.92
N ARG A 138 -10.40 -8.05 13.47
CA ARG A 138 -11.23 -7.31 14.45
C ARG A 138 -12.62 -6.98 13.87
N ASN A 139 -12.72 -6.76 12.57
CA ASN A 139 -13.95 -6.46 11.86
C ASN A 139 -14.67 -7.71 11.30
N GLY A 140 -14.32 -8.91 11.78
CA GLY A 140 -15.08 -10.14 11.54
C GLY A 140 -14.63 -10.97 10.33
N PHE A 141 -13.53 -10.62 9.67
CA PHE A 141 -12.91 -11.52 8.70
C PHE A 141 -12.22 -12.68 9.42
N SER A 142 -12.26 -13.88 8.84
CA SER A 142 -11.41 -14.98 9.32
C SER A 142 -9.93 -14.64 9.09
N GLU A 143 -9.04 -15.25 9.86
CA GLU A 143 -7.60 -15.07 9.72
C GLU A 143 -7.13 -15.40 8.29
N GLU A 144 -7.54 -16.54 7.73
CA GLU A 144 -7.23 -16.91 6.35
C GLU A 144 -7.73 -15.85 5.34
N ALA A 145 -8.97 -15.35 5.52
CA ALA A 145 -9.52 -14.33 4.62
C ALA A 145 -8.74 -13.02 4.71
N ALA A 146 -8.31 -12.61 5.91
CA ALA A 146 -7.51 -11.40 6.10
C ALA A 146 -6.15 -11.52 5.41
N TRP A 147 -5.45 -12.65 5.58
CA TRP A 147 -4.11 -12.86 5.00
C TRP A 147 -4.10 -13.13 3.50
N THR A 148 -5.17 -13.72 2.96
CA THR A 148 -5.29 -14.00 1.52
C THR A 148 -5.98 -12.88 0.73
N MET A 149 -6.50 -11.86 1.41
CA MET A 149 -7.10 -10.70 0.74
C MET A 149 -6.07 -9.96 -0.10
N PRO A 150 -6.41 -9.53 -1.33
CA PRO A 150 -5.52 -8.70 -2.14
C PRO A 150 -5.10 -7.44 -1.37
N ILE A 151 -3.81 -7.12 -1.37
CA ILE A 151 -3.25 -6.09 -0.49
C ILE A 151 -3.92 -4.72 -0.67
N GLY A 152 -4.11 -4.27 -1.91
CA GLY A 152 -4.80 -3.00 -2.18
C GLY A 152 -6.21 -2.98 -1.57
N LYS A 153 -6.96 -4.08 -1.74
CA LYS A 153 -8.30 -4.25 -1.17
C LYS A 153 -8.27 -4.25 0.36
N ALA A 154 -7.31 -4.95 0.97
CA ALA A 154 -7.12 -5.01 2.42
C ALA A 154 -6.87 -3.61 3.01
N VAL A 155 -6.03 -2.80 2.36
CA VAL A 155 -5.75 -1.43 2.80
C VAL A 155 -7.00 -0.55 2.68
N TRP A 156 -7.75 -0.66 1.59
CA TRP A 156 -9.04 0.06 1.43
C TRP A 156 -10.04 -0.28 2.53
N TYR A 157 -10.20 -1.55 2.90
CA TYR A 157 -11.04 -1.94 4.03
C TYR A 157 -10.54 -1.37 5.35
N SER A 158 -9.23 -1.48 5.62
CA SER A 158 -8.63 -0.95 6.84
C SER A 158 -8.87 0.56 6.98
N CYS A 159 -8.71 1.33 5.89
CA CYS A 159 -9.06 2.76 5.86
C CYS A 159 -10.55 3.00 6.10
N GLY A 160 -11.42 2.18 5.52
CA GLY A 160 -12.87 2.26 5.74
C GLY A 160 -13.25 2.03 7.21
N PHE A 161 -12.64 1.03 7.86
CA PHE A 161 -12.84 0.75 9.29
C PHE A 161 -12.32 1.86 10.18
N ALA A 162 -11.13 2.38 9.91
CA ALA A 162 -10.59 3.52 10.64
C ALA A 162 -11.52 4.75 10.54
N ARG A 163 -12.09 5.03 9.36
CA ARG A 163 -13.08 6.11 9.18
C ARG A 163 -14.37 5.86 9.96
N ALA A 164 -14.86 4.62 9.97
CA ALA A 164 -16.05 4.25 10.74
C ALA A 164 -15.83 4.41 12.26
N GLU A 165 -14.60 4.23 12.72
CA GLU A 165 -14.17 4.44 14.11
C GLU A 165 -13.88 5.92 14.44
N GLY A 166 -14.06 6.83 13.48
CA GLY A 166 -13.90 8.27 13.65
C GLY A 166 -12.49 8.81 13.37
N VAL A 167 -11.58 8.01 12.80
CA VAL A 167 -10.28 8.49 12.34
C VAL A 167 -10.45 9.28 11.04
N ASP A 168 -9.92 10.51 11.01
CA ASP A 168 -9.95 11.36 9.82
C ASP A 168 -8.95 10.89 8.75
N VAL A 169 -9.33 9.88 7.97
CA VAL A 169 -8.53 9.37 6.85
C VAL A 169 -8.88 10.14 5.57
N GLN A 170 -8.08 11.14 5.22
CA GLN A 170 -8.24 11.96 4.02
C GLN A 170 -7.58 11.29 2.81
N ILE A 171 -8.39 10.66 1.94
CA ILE A 171 -7.92 9.99 0.73
C ILE A 171 -7.69 11.02 -0.38
N LYS A 172 -6.49 11.03 -0.95
CA LYS A 172 -6.09 11.98 -2.00
C LYS A 172 -6.90 11.79 -3.29
N THR A 173 -7.36 12.90 -3.82
CA THR A 173 -8.02 12.97 -5.13
C THR A 173 -7.00 12.88 -6.27
N ALA A 174 -7.42 12.41 -7.44
CA ALA A 174 -6.56 12.35 -8.63
C ALA A 174 -5.89 13.69 -9.01
N GLN A 175 -6.51 14.83 -8.70
CA GLN A 175 -5.94 16.16 -8.97
C GLN A 175 -4.80 16.50 -8.00
N GLU A 176 -4.96 16.19 -6.72
CA GLU A 176 -3.91 16.38 -5.70
C GLU A 176 -2.70 15.48 -5.99
N LYS A 177 -2.94 14.25 -6.43
CA LYS A 177 -1.86 13.32 -6.84
C LYS A 177 -1.03 13.86 -7.99
N GLU A 178 -1.70 14.41 -9.01
CA GLU A 178 -1.02 14.99 -10.16
C GLU A 178 -0.24 16.24 -9.78
N PHE A 179 -0.80 17.07 -8.90
CA PHE A 179 -0.14 18.25 -8.37
C PHE A 179 1.13 17.89 -7.59
N GLU A 180 1.06 16.93 -6.66
CA GLU A 180 2.22 16.46 -5.91
C GLU A 180 3.29 15.83 -6.80
N ARG A 181 2.88 15.06 -7.81
CA ARG A 181 3.81 14.48 -8.79
C ARG A 181 4.58 15.57 -9.51
N ARG A 182 3.88 16.58 -10.03
CA ARG A 182 4.50 17.73 -10.71
C ARG A 182 5.46 18.48 -9.80
N ILE A 183 5.08 18.72 -8.55
CA ILE A 183 5.96 19.36 -7.57
C ILE A 183 7.20 18.51 -7.31
N LYS A 184 7.05 17.19 -7.09
CA LYS A 184 8.21 16.29 -6.89
C LYS A 184 9.14 16.26 -8.09
N GLU A 185 8.59 16.28 -9.31
CA GLU A 185 9.36 16.36 -10.54
C GLU A 185 10.10 17.70 -10.66
N GLU A 186 9.47 18.82 -10.28
CA GLU A 186 10.08 20.15 -10.29
C GLU A 186 11.16 20.33 -9.20
N ILE A 187 10.98 19.72 -8.02
CA ILE A 187 11.98 19.64 -6.95
C ILE A 187 13.16 18.76 -7.38
N ALA A 188 12.89 17.56 -7.94
CA ALA A 188 13.94 16.67 -8.45
C ALA A 188 14.71 17.28 -9.63
N ALA A 189 14.05 18.12 -10.43
CA ALA A 189 14.67 18.92 -11.49
C ALA A 189 15.40 20.18 -10.97
N GLY A 190 15.41 20.44 -9.66
CA GLY A 190 16.13 21.56 -9.04
C GLY A 190 15.56 22.94 -9.34
N LYS A 191 14.31 23.04 -9.82
CA LYS A 191 13.69 24.33 -10.22
C LYS A 191 13.05 25.09 -9.05
N ILE A 192 12.82 24.42 -7.92
CA ILE A 192 12.24 25.00 -6.70
C ILE A 192 13.22 24.74 -5.56
N ALA A 193 14.09 25.71 -5.27
CA ALA A 193 15.11 25.60 -4.22
C ALA A 193 14.65 26.10 -2.83
N HIS A 194 13.39 26.54 -2.69
CA HIS A 194 12.94 27.28 -1.48
C HIS A 194 11.62 26.80 -0.86
N LEU A 195 11.11 25.63 -1.22
CA LEU A 195 9.93 25.05 -0.55
C LEU A 195 10.27 23.67 -0.04
N SER A 196 10.25 23.51 1.29
CA SER A 196 10.27 22.21 1.93
C SER A 196 8.95 21.49 1.61
N PRO A 197 8.92 20.15 1.46
CA PRO A 197 7.69 19.38 1.31
C PRO A 197 6.66 19.62 2.43
N SER A 198 7.10 20.15 3.59
CA SER A 198 6.24 20.59 4.70
C SER A 198 5.47 21.89 4.45
N ASP A 199 5.89 22.69 3.47
CA ASP A 199 5.36 24.04 3.23
C ASP A 199 4.15 24.02 2.29
N ILE A 200 3.83 22.85 1.71
CA ILE A 200 2.63 22.59 0.92
C ILE A 200 1.50 22.18 1.88
N ALA A 201 1.33 22.92 2.97
CA ALA A 201 0.14 22.82 3.78
C ALA A 201 -0.97 23.56 3.04
N TRP A 202 -1.99 22.84 2.57
CA TRP A 202 -3.24 23.46 2.15
C TRP A 202 -3.79 24.24 3.35
N THR A 203 -3.77 25.57 3.30
CA THR A 203 -4.53 26.39 4.23
C THR A 203 -5.97 26.41 3.73
N PRO A 204 -6.95 25.87 4.46
CA PRO A 204 -8.31 26.32 4.25
C PRO A 204 -8.32 27.78 4.65
N GLU A 205 -8.39 28.68 3.68
CA GLU A 205 -9.06 29.95 3.93
C GLU A 205 -10.51 29.61 4.29
N MET A 206 -10.76 29.31 5.57
CA MET A 206 -12.09 29.44 6.13
C MET A 206 -12.43 30.93 6.03
N PRO A 207 -13.51 31.33 5.33
CA PRO A 207 -14.01 32.68 5.51
C PRO A 207 -14.32 32.88 7.01
N PRO A 208 -14.08 34.08 7.57
CA PRO A 208 -14.31 34.31 9.00
C PRO A 208 -15.73 33.90 9.35
N ARG A 209 -15.86 32.96 10.29
CA ARG A 209 -17.15 32.56 10.85
C ARG A 209 -17.84 33.83 11.34
N ARG A 210 -18.96 34.20 10.71
CA ARG A 210 -19.83 35.26 11.23
C ARG A 210 -20.14 34.95 12.69
N GLY A 211 -19.96 35.96 13.53
CA GLY A 211 -19.86 35.85 14.98
C GLY A 211 -20.97 35.04 15.64
N PHE A 212 -20.56 34.20 16.57
CA PHE A 212 -21.43 33.74 17.64
C PHE A 212 -21.28 34.75 18.79
N ASN A 213 -22.25 35.64 18.95
CA ASN A 213 -22.40 36.44 20.16
C ASN A 213 -23.18 35.59 21.16
N PRO A 214 -22.56 35.08 22.24
CA PRO A 214 -23.32 34.45 23.30
C PRO A 214 -24.22 35.51 23.99
N PRO A 215 -25.41 35.12 24.47
CA PRO A 215 -26.27 36.01 25.24
C PRO A 215 -25.58 36.47 26.55
N PRO A 216 -25.96 37.63 27.11
CA PRO A 216 -25.21 38.31 28.17
C PRO A 216 -25.15 37.61 29.54
N ASP A 217 -25.77 36.44 29.70
CA ASP A 217 -25.97 35.77 30.99
C ASP A 217 -25.28 34.40 31.11
N TRP A 218 -24.40 34.04 30.17
CA TRP A 218 -23.67 32.77 30.25
C TRP A 218 -22.35 32.90 31.03
N SER A 219 -22.31 32.39 32.27
CA SER A 219 -21.08 32.18 33.03
C SER A 219 -20.64 30.70 33.00
N PRO A 220 -19.35 30.36 32.81
CA PRO A 220 -18.91 28.97 32.65
C PRO A 220 -18.66 28.23 33.97
N THR A 221 -19.02 28.82 35.11
CA THR A 221 -18.80 28.23 36.44
C THR A 221 -19.96 28.56 37.36
N GLY A 222 -20.72 27.53 37.75
CA GLY A 222 -21.75 27.58 38.78
C GLY A 222 -22.16 26.15 39.15
N ASP A 223 -21.68 25.72 40.32
CA ASP A 223 -22.06 24.61 41.22
C ASP A 223 -22.86 23.40 40.69
#